data_AF-A0A9J6EER5-F1
#
_entry.id   AF-A0A9J6EER5-F1
#
_cell.length_a   1.000
_cell.length_b   1.000
_cell.length_c   1.000
_cell.angle_alpha   90.00
_cell.angle_beta   90.00
_cell.angle_gamma   90.00
#
_symmetry.space_group_name_H-M   'P 1'
#
loop_
_entity.id
_entity.type
_entity.pdbx_description
1 polymer ?
#
loop_
_entity_poly.entity_id
_entity_poly.type
_entity_poly.pdbx_seq_one_letter_code
_entity_poly.pdbx_strand_id
1 'polypeptide(L)'
;MLQTTEAIVQASLLPMSIIIIGVGNADFTAMEVLDGDVVQLSSGSHKSERDIVQFVPLNKFLQDAGSWQSKQVRLAKEVLAEIPGQVTSYMYKHNIKPVQPPL
;
A
#
# COMPACT_ATOMS: atom_id res chain seq x y z
N MET A 1 7.80 14.92 5.75
CA MET A 1 6.45 14.48 5.33
C MET A 1 6.06 15.09 3.99
N LEU A 2 6.08 16.42 3.82
CA LEU A 2 5.57 17.08 2.60
C LEU A 2 6.16 16.51 1.29
N GLN A 3 7.49 16.38 1.20
CA GLN A 3 8.16 15.84 0.01
C GLN A 3 7.78 14.38 -0.28
N THR A 4 7.62 13.57 0.78
CA THR A 4 7.19 12.17 0.68
C THR A 4 5.75 12.09 0.18
N THR A 5 4.85 12.89 0.75
CA THR A 5 3.45 12.97 0.33
C THR A 5 3.34 13.44 -1.13
N GLU A 6 4.10 14.46 -1.51
CA GLU A 6 4.16 14.94 -2.90
C GLU A 6 4.64 13.85 -3.85
N ALA A 7 5.72 13.14 -3.51
CA ALA A 7 6.21 12.03 -4.32
C ALA A 7 5.18 10.91 -4.48
N ILE A 8 4.45 10.55 -3.40
CA ILE A 8 3.38 9.55 -3.45
C ILE A 8 2.21 10.03 -4.32
N VAL A 9 1.79 11.29 -4.17
CA VAL A 9 0.74 11.88 -5.00
C VAL A 9 1.13 11.83 -6.49
N GLN A 10 2.37 12.17 -6.84
CA GLN A 10 2.86 12.05 -8.23
C GLN A 10 2.94 10.59 -8.69
N ALA A 11 3.41 9.68 -7.84
CA ALA A 11 3.51 8.26 -8.16
C ALA A 11 2.14 7.60 -8.38
N SER A 12 1.05 8.17 -7.83
CA SER A 12 -0.32 7.65 -8.04
C SER A 12 -0.78 7.66 -9.51
N LEU A 13 -0.09 8.41 -10.37
CA LEU A 13 -0.29 8.42 -11.83
C LEU A 13 0.34 7.21 -12.54
N LEU A 14 1.29 6.52 -11.90
CA LEU A 14 2.11 5.47 -12.50
C LEU A 14 1.58 4.08 -12.16
N PRO A 15 1.94 3.03 -12.93
CA PRO A 15 1.65 1.63 -12.59
C PRO A 15 2.54 1.16 -11.42
N MET A 16 2.39 1.79 -10.27
CA MET A 16 3.23 1.59 -9.08
C MET A 16 2.35 1.40 -7.84
N SER A 17 2.77 0.46 -7.01
CA SER A 17 2.29 0.21 -5.66
C SER A 17 3.47 0.29 -4.70
N ILE A 18 3.25 0.81 -3.50
CA ILE A 18 4.27 1.06 -2.48
C ILE A 18 3.86 0.29 -1.23
N ILE A 19 4.78 -0.53 -0.71
CA ILE A 19 4.59 -1.20 0.57
C ILE A 19 5.60 -0.60 1.55
N ILE A 20 5.12 -0.10 2.68
CA ILE A 20 5.96 0.43 3.76
C ILE A 20 5.90 -0.54 4.93
N ILE A 21 7.04 -1.12 5.31
CA ILE A 21 7.15 -2.03 6.45
C ILE A 21 7.77 -1.31 7.65
N GLY A 22 6.99 -1.13 8.71
CA GLY A 22 7.47 -0.58 9.97
C GLY A 22 8.17 -1.64 10.82
N VAL A 23 9.45 -1.46 11.13
CA VAL A 23 10.24 -2.36 12.00
C VAL A 23 10.61 -1.65 13.30
N GLY A 24 10.63 -2.38 14.41
CA GLY A 24 10.89 -1.83 15.74
C GLY A 24 9.61 -1.35 16.43
N ASN A 25 9.77 -0.47 17.43
CA ASN A 25 8.69 -0.01 18.30
C ASN A 25 8.53 1.53 18.28
N ALA A 26 8.83 2.16 17.16
CA ALA A 26 8.61 3.58 16.97
C ALA A 26 7.11 3.90 16.88
N ASP A 27 6.76 5.17 17.01
CA ASP A 27 5.43 5.67 16.67
C ASP A 27 5.27 5.70 15.14
N PHE A 28 4.22 5.02 14.64
CA PHE A 28 3.94 4.87 13.22
C PHE A 28 2.70 5.65 12.76
N THR A 29 2.12 6.53 13.58
CA THR A 29 0.92 7.31 13.19
C THR A 29 1.10 8.07 11.86
N ALA A 30 2.30 8.57 11.57
CA ALA A 30 2.56 9.23 10.28
C ALA A 30 2.47 8.29 9.07
N MET A 31 2.70 6.99 9.25
CA MET A 31 2.60 6.00 8.19
C MET A 31 1.15 5.58 7.93
N GLU A 32 0.31 5.54 8.97
CA GLU A 32 -1.15 5.33 8.84
C GLU A 32 -1.80 6.47 8.02
N VAL A 33 -1.24 7.68 8.07
CA VAL A 33 -1.67 8.78 7.20
C VAL A 33 -1.28 8.54 5.73
N LEU A 34 -0.11 7.94 5.48
CA LEU A 34 0.34 7.64 4.12
C LEU A 34 -0.43 6.49 3.47
N ASP A 35 -1.04 5.60 4.27
CA ASP A 35 -1.82 4.45 3.83
C ASP A 35 -3.07 4.81 3.02
N GLY A 36 -3.53 6.07 3.04
CA GLY A 36 -4.58 6.55 2.14
C GLY A 36 -6.02 6.06 2.42
N ASP A 37 -6.17 5.00 3.21
CA ASP A 37 -7.44 4.32 3.54
C ASP A 37 -8.56 5.24 4.08
N VAL A 38 -8.20 6.19 4.95
CA VAL A 38 -9.18 7.06 5.62
C VAL A 38 -9.40 8.36 4.86
N VAL A 39 -8.31 8.92 4.30
CA VAL A 39 -8.32 10.21 3.61
C VAL A 39 -7.40 10.14 2.40
N GLN A 40 -7.94 10.50 1.25
CA GLN A 40 -7.17 10.65 0.03
C GLN A 40 -5.99 11.61 0.24
N LEU A 41 -4.78 11.11 -0.03
CA LEU A 41 -3.56 11.89 0.10
C LEU A 41 -3.59 13.13 -0.79
N SER A 42 -3.07 14.24 -0.25
CA SER A 42 -2.97 15.50 -0.99
C SER A 42 -1.70 16.26 -0.65
N SER A 43 -1.17 16.98 -1.64
CA SER A 43 -0.05 17.90 -1.50
C SER A 43 -0.39 19.21 -2.21
N GLY A 44 -0.64 20.26 -1.42
CA GLY A 44 -1.13 21.55 -1.94
C GLY A 44 -2.46 21.40 -2.67
N SER A 45 -2.49 21.76 -3.95
CA SER A 45 -3.67 21.63 -4.82
C SER A 45 -3.82 20.25 -5.46
N HIS A 46 -2.84 19.35 -5.33
CA HIS A 46 -2.84 18.04 -5.98
C HIS A 46 -3.36 16.97 -5.02
N LYS A 47 -4.18 16.05 -5.52
CA LYS A 47 -4.68 14.87 -4.81
C LYS A 47 -4.17 13.61 -5.48
N SER A 48 -3.95 12.54 -4.71
CA SER A 48 -3.60 11.24 -5.29
C SER A 48 -4.73 10.75 -6.18
N GLU A 49 -4.41 10.23 -7.35
CA GLU A 49 -5.43 9.74 -8.28
C GLU A 49 -6.03 8.40 -7.86
N ARG A 50 -5.26 7.64 -7.10
CA ARG A 50 -5.58 6.30 -6.60
C ARG A 50 -4.87 6.13 -5.27
N ASP A 51 -5.37 5.20 -4.48
CA ASP A 51 -4.58 4.67 -3.38
C ASP A 51 -3.48 3.74 -3.91
N ILE A 52 -2.27 3.88 -3.38
CA ILE A 52 -1.09 3.14 -3.83
C ILE A 52 -0.16 2.73 -2.69
N VAL A 53 -0.47 3.07 -1.44
CA VAL A 53 0.41 2.78 -0.29
C VAL A 53 -0.27 1.74 0.57
N GLN A 54 0.48 0.71 0.97
CA GLN A 54 0.09 -0.19 2.05
C GLN A 54 1.12 -0.07 3.17
N PHE A 55 0.68 0.30 4.38
CA PHE A 55 1.52 0.29 5.57
C PHE A 55 1.31 -0.97 6.41
N VAL A 56 2.41 -1.66 6.75
CA VAL A 56 2.38 -2.85 7.62
C VAL A 56 3.37 -2.71 8.78
N PRO A 57 2.89 -2.59 10.04
CA PRO A 57 3.74 -2.60 11.22
C PRO A 57 4.13 -4.05 11.58
N LEU A 58 5.38 -4.45 11.26
CA LEU A 58 5.88 -5.82 11.41
C LEU A 58 5.81 -6.31 12.87
N ASN A 59 6.02 -5.42 13.84
CA ASN A 59 6.02 -5.76 15.25
C ASN A 59 4.68 -6.34 15.73
N LYS A 60 3.54 -5.93 15.15
CA LYS A 60 2.21 -6.48 15.46
C LYS A 60 2.13 -7.99 15.17
N PHE A 61 2.85 -8.48 14.16
CA PHE A 61 2.84 -9.90 13.77
C PHE A 61 3.87 -10.74 14.55
N LEU A 62 4.96 -10.11 15.00
CA LEU A 62 5.99 -10.80 15.78
C LEU A 62 5.55 -11.06 17.22
N GLN A 63 4.76 -10.16 17.81
CA GLN A 63 4.28 -10.25 19.18
C GLN A 63 3.15 -11.29 19.38
N ASP A 64 2.49 -11.72 18.31
CA ASP A 64 1.37 -12.65 18.41
C ASP A 64 1.78 -14.06 18.86
N ALA A 65 0.93 -14.72 19.65
CA ALA A 65 1.13 -16.12 20.04
C ALA A 65 0.79 -17.05 18.86
N GLY A 66 1.75 -17.88 18.43
CA GLY A 66 1.55 -18.78 17.29
C GLY A 66 2.86 -19.33 16.73
N SER A 67 2.76 -20.37 15.90
CA SER A 67 3.92 -20.90 15.18
C SER A 67 4.49 -19.87 14.22
N TRP A 68 5.78 -20.00 13.89
CA TRP A 68 6.43 -19.07 12.97
C TRP A 68 5.77 -19.08 11.58
N GLN A 69 5.29 -20.24 11.13
CA GLN A 69 4.58 -20.41 9.87
C GLN A 69 3.27 -19.61 9.84
N SER A 70 2.47 -19.64 10.91
CA SER A 70 1.21 -18.89 10.94
C SER A 70 1.44 -17.38 10.95
N LYS A 71 2.52 -16.91 11.61
CA LYS A 71 2.96 -15.51 11.56
C LYS A 71 3.33 -15.07 10.14
N GLN A 72 4.09 -15.90 9.42
CA GLN A 72 4.46 -15.60 8.03
C GLN A 72 3.25 -15.50 7.10
N VAL A 73 2.30 -16.43 7.22
CA VAL A 73 1.09 -16.43 6.38
C VAL A 73 0.26 -15.16 6.64
N ARG A 74 0.09 -14.77 7.91
CA ARG A 74 -0.64 -13.55 8.27
C ARG A 74 0.07 -12.28 7.80
N LEU A 75 1.39 -12.22 7.96
CA LEU A 75 2.20 -11.12 7.45
C LEU A 75 2.07 -11.00 5.93
N ALA A 76 2.24 -12.11 5.20
CA ALA A 76 2.11 -12.12 3.74
C ALA A 76 0.72 -11.70 3.27
N LYS A 77 -0.33 -12.11 3.99
CA LYS A 77 -1.70 -11.69 3.72
C LYS A 77 -1.85 -10.18 3.86
N GLU A 78 -1.35 -9.59 4.95
CA GLU A 78 -1.46 -8.15 5.19
C GLU A 78 -0.67 -7.33 4.16
N VAL A 79 0.58 -7.75 3.90
CA VAL A 79 1.49 -7.09 2.94
C VAL A 79 0.89 -7.01 1.53
N LEU A 80 0.07 -7.99 1.14
CA LEU A 80 -0.48 -8.10 -0.20
C LEU A 80 -1.97 -7.76 -0.29
N ALA A 81 -2.61 -7.32 0.81
CA ALA A 81 -4.06 -7.18 0.90
C ALA A 81 -4.63 -6.24 -0.17
N GLU A 82 -4.00 -5.09 -0.37
CA GLU A 82 -4.50 -4.06 -1.29
C GLU A 82 -3.94 -4.15 -2.71
N ILE A 83 -2.82 -4.83 -2.91
CA ILE A 83 -2.12 -4.88 -4.20
C ILE A 83 -3.05 -5.27 -5.36
N PRO A 84 -3.94 -6.28 -5.24
CA PRO A 84 -4.90 -6.59 -6.31
C PRO A 84 -5.83 -5.43 -6.66
N GLY A 85 -6.30 -4.67 -5.67
CA GLY A 85 -7.15 -3.49 -5.85
C GLY A 85 -6.39 -2.36 -6.53
N GLN A 86 -5.17 -2.08 -6.07
CA GLN A 86 -4.32 -1.03 -6.62
C GLN A 86 -3.96 -1.29 -8.11
N VAL A 87 -3.62 -2.55 -8.45
CA VAL A 87 -3.34 -2.98 -9.82
C VAL A 87 -4.58 -2.81 -10.70
N THR A 88 -5.73 -3.36 -10.28
CA THR A 88 -6.95 -3.29 -11.08
C THR A 88 -7.43 -1.84 -11.26
N SER A 89 -7.30 -1.00 -10.22
CA SER A 89 -7.59 0.44 -10.28
C SER A 89 -6.78 1.15 -11.37
N TYR A 90 -5.47 0.88 -11.47
CA TYR A 90 -4.65 1.43 -12.56
C TYR A 90 -5.12 0.95 -13.93
N MET A 91 -5.34 -0.36 -14.09
CA MET A 91 -5.71 -0.98 -15.36
C MET A 91 -7.04 -0.45 -15.89
N TYR A 92 -8.07 -0.38 -15.03
CA TYR A 92 -9.38 0.16 -15.40
C TYR A 92 -9.29 1.62 -15.83
N LYS A 93 -8.56 2.44 -15.08
CA LYS A 93 -8.40 3.87 -15.38
C LYS A 93 -7.72 4.11 -16.73
N HIS A 94 -6.74 3.28 -17.08
CA HIS A 94 -5.99 3.39 -18.33
C HIS A 94 -6.56 2.55 -19.47
N ASN A 95 -7.75 1.95 -19.29
CA ASN A 95 -8.41 1.08 -20.26
C ASN A 95 -7.51 -0.07 -20.76
N ILE A 96 -6.66 -0.60 -19.86
CA ILE A 96 -5.79 -1.73 -20.13
C ILE A 96 -6.58 -3.01 -19.87
N LYS A 97 -6.75 -3.82 -20.90
CA LYS A 97 -7.48 -5.08 -20.82
C LYS A 97 -6.54 -6.24 -20.51
N PRO A 98 -6.99 -7.26 -19.77
CA PRO A 98 -6.23 -8.50 -19.60
C PRO A 98 -5.88 -9.11 -20.95
N VAL A 99 -4.63 -9.57 -21.09
CA VAL A 99 -4.23 -10.37 -22.24
C VAL A 99 -4.94 -11.73 -22.12
N GLN A 100 -5.53 -12.21 -23.21
CA GLN A 100 -6.11 -13.55 -23.21
C GLN A 100 -4.98 -14.57 -22.96
N PRO A 101 -5.17 -15.54 -22.05
CA PRO A 101 -4.22 -16.63 -21.90
C PRO A 101 -4.03 -17.34 -23.25
N PRO A 102 -2.80 -17.76 -23.61
CA PRO A 102 -2.62 -18.60 -24.77
C PRO A 102 -3.48 -19.87 -24.64
N LEU A 103 -4.12 -20.25 -25.74
CA LEU A 103 -4.92 -21.47 -25.88
C LEU A 103 -4.05 -22.73 -25.73
#